data_AF-A0A522BXV6-F1
#
_entry.id   AF-A0A522BXV6-F1
#
_cell.length_a   1.000
_cell.length_b   1.000
_cell.length_c   1.000
_cell.angle_alpha   90.00
_cell.angle_beta   90.00
_cell.angle_gamma   90.00
#
_symmetry.space_group_name_H-M   'P 1'
#
loop_
_entity.id
_entity.type
_entity.pdbx_description
1 polymer ?
#
loop_
_entity_poly.entity_id
_entity_poly.type
_entity_poly.pdbx_seq_one_letter_code
_entity_poly.pdbx_strand_id
1 'polypeptide(L)'
;MWWITASVANALVAVAYLLIALAIVRPLVRAGQLRTNRLGAATAAIFFTCAVHHGAHTLHMVVLPYLGLAEGQGLAMRATYSFPSATWDVISAAVGIYYWTLRRTYGSLMEGAKLFEDMQQRERQALELNDNVLQGLVVAKLALDLDERDKAYRAVETAIASASSMITELLGVQDARSRHSLVRGRAADVSHGDG
;
A
#
# COMPACT_ATOMS: atom_id res chain seq x y z
N MET A 1 35.20 -23.04 7.66
CA MET A 1 34.47 -22.00 8.41
C MET A 1 33.55 -21.16 7.53
N TRP A 2 33.90 -20.90 6.26
CA TRP A 2 33.07 -20.12 5.33
C TRP A 2 31.63 -20.62 5.16
N TRP A 3 31.39 -21.93 5.20
CA TRP A 3 30.03 -22.48 5.13
C TRP A 3 29.13 -22.04 6.30
N ILE A 4 29.68 -21.76 7.49
CA ILE A 4 28.89 -21.27 8.64
C ILE A 4 28.44 -19.84 8.35
N THR A 5 29.39 -18.98 7.99
CA THR A 5 29.12 -17.58 7.62
C THR A 5 28.11 -17.51 6.49
N ALA A 6 28.30 -18.32 5.44
CA ALA A 6 27.37 -18.41 4.32
C ALA A 6 25.99 -18.89 4.77
N SER A 7 25.89 -19.94 5.60
CA SER A 7 24.60 -20.45 6.08
C SER A 7 23.83 -19.39 6.86
N VAL A 8 24.49 -18.65 7.76
CA VAL A 8 23.87 -17.56 8.52
C VAL A 8 23.43 -16.43 7.59
N ALA A 9 24.30 -16.01 6.66
CA ALA A 9 23.97 -14.95 5.71
C ALA A 9 22.81 -15.34 4.79
N ASN A 10 22.78 -16.57 4.26
CA ASN A 10 21.67 -17.10 3.47
C ASN A 10 20.36 -17.14 4.27
N ALA A 11 20.39 -17.51 5.55
CA ALA A 11 19.21 -17.49 6.40
C ALA A 11 18.67 -16.05 6.57
N LEU A 12 19.56 -15.07 6.78
CA LEU A 12 19.18 -13.66 6.87
C LEU A 12 18.60 -13.15 5.55
N VAL A 13 19.20 -13.48 4.40
CA VAL A 13 18.66 -13.13 3.07
C VAL A 13 17.28 -13.75 2.89
N ALA A 14 17.11 -15.03 3.20
CA ALA A 14 15.85 -15.74 3.07
C ALA A 14 14.72 -15.05 3.85
N VAL A 15 14.99 -14.71 5.11
CA VAL A 15 14.03 -14.00 5.97
C VAL A 15 13.74 -12.60 5.42
N ALA A 16 14.78 -11.80 5.11
CA ALA A 16 14.60 -10.44 4.62
C ALA A 16 13.79 -10.41 3.31
N TYR A 17 14.13 -11.26 2.35
CA TYR A 17 13.46 -11.32 1.05
C TYR A 17 12.02 -11.85 1.16
N LEU A 18 11.76 -12.80 2.07
CA LEU A 18 10.41 -13.25 2.34
C LEU A 18 9.55 -12.11 2.91
N LEU A 19 10.10 -11.34 3.85
CA LEU A 19 9.42 -10.18 4.43
C LEU A 19 9.15 -9.08 3.39
N ILE A 20 10.10 -8.84 2.48
CA ILE A 20 9.91 -7.91 1.35
C ILE A 20 8.80 -8.42 0.41
N ALA A 21 8.82 -9.70 0.05
CA ALA A 21 7.79 -10.30 -0.79
C ALA A 21 6.40 -10.14 -0.15
N LEU A 22 6.26 -10.45 1.14
CA LEU A 22 5.01 -10.26 1.89
C LEU A 22 4.59 -8.79 1.96
N ALA A 23 5.52 -7.87 2.15
CA ALA A 23 5.26 -6.43 2.16
C ALA A 23 4.78 -5.90 0.79
N ILE A 24 5.15 -6.55 -0.32
CA ILE A 24 4.63 -6.23 -1.66
C ILE A 24 3.27 -6.89 -1.89
N VAL A 25 3.13 -8.18 -1.59
CA VAL A 25 1.92 -8.97 -1.89
C VAL A 25 0.74 -8.51 -1.06
N ARG A 26 0.91 -8.22 0.23
CA ARG A 26 -0.18 -7.88 1.14
C ARG A 26 -1.03 -6.68 0.65
N PRO A 27 -0.46 -5.51 0.28
CA PRO A 27 -1.25 -4.41 -0.26
C PRO A 27 -1.85 -4.74 -1.64
N LEU A 28 -1.14 -5.48 -2.49
CA LEU A 28 -1.66 -5.91 -3.81
C LEU A 28 -2.89 -6.81 -3.68
N VAL A 29 -2.87 -7.76 -2.74
CA VAL A 29 -4.00 -8.64 -2.44
C VAL A 29 -5.16 -7.84 -1.88
N ARG A 30 -4.91 -6.97 -0.89
CA ARG A 30 -5.95 -6.11 -0.28
C ARG A 30 -6.62 -5.19 -1.31
N ALA A 31 -5.88 -4.71 -2.29
CA ALA A 31 -6.42 -3.89 -3.38
C ALA A 31 -6.99 -4.70 -4.56
N GLY A 32 -6.93 -6.05 -4.53
CA GLY A 32 -7.34 -6.89 -5.66
C GLY A 32 -6.52 -6.67 -6.94
N GLN A 33 -5.27 -6.18 -6.81
CA GLN A 33 -4.42 -5.71 -7.91
C GLN A 33 -3.36 -6.71 -8.37
N LEU A 34 -3.34 -7.95 -7.85
CA LEU A 34 -2.30 -8.93 -8.21
C LEU A 34 -2.15 -9.16 -9.73
N ARG A 35 -3.24 -9.13 -10.49
CA ARG A 35 -3.21 -9.34 -11.96
C ARG A 35 -3.07 -8.05 -12.77
N THR A 36 -3.52 -6.92 -12.21
CA THR A 36 -3.51 -5.63 -12.91
C THR A 36 -2.21 -4.87 -12.67
N ASN A 37 -1.61 -5.01 -11.50
CA ASN A 37 -0.27 -4.52 -11.20
C ASN A 37 0.77 -5.64 -11.43
N ARG A 38 1.02 -5.94 -12.72
CA ARG A 38 1.94 -7.00 -13.14
C ARG A 38 3.38 -6.76 -12.65
N LEU A 39 3.80 -5.50 -12.57
CA LEU A 39 5.13 -5.13 -12.09
C LEU A 39 5.30 -5.52 -10.62
N GLY A 40 4.37 -5.11 -9.74
CA GLY A 40 4.42 -5.46 -8.33
C GLY A 40 4.35 -6.97 -8.07
N ALA A 41 3.51 -7.69 -8.83
CA ALA A 41 3.43 -9.14 -8.74
C ALA A 41 4.73 -9.83 -9.17
N ALA A 42 5.35 -9.39 -10.27
CA ALA A 42 6.64 -9.91 -10.73
C ALA A 42 7.76 -9.64 -9.71
N THR A 43 7.83 -8.43 -9.15
CA THR A 43 8.83 -8.11 -8.11
C THR A 43 8.64 -8.97 -6.87
N ALA A 44 7.40 -9.17 -6.41
CA ALA A 44 7.11 -10.08 -5.31
C ALA A 44 7.55 -11.53 -5.61
N ALA A 45 7.29 -12.01 -6.82
CA ALA A 45 7.69 -13.35 -7.24
C ALA A 45 9.21 -13.52 -7.25
N ILE A 46 9.97 -12.54 -7.75
CA ILE A 46 11.44 -12.57 -7.73
C ILE A 46 11.96 -12.67 -6.28
N PHE A 47 11.50 -11.79 -5.38
CA PHE A 47 11.94 -11.85 -3.99
C PHE A 47 11.56 -13.17 -3.32
N PHE A 48 10.37 -13.70 -3.61
CA PHE A 48 9.92 -14.99 -3.08
C PHE A 48 10.80 -16.15 -3.55
N THR A 49 11.09 -16.26 -4.86
CA THR A 49 11.92 -17.36 -5.37
C THR A 49 13.35 -17.26 -4.85
N CYS A 50 13.91 -16.05 -4.75
CA CYS A 50 15.21 -15.85 -4.13
C CYS A 50 15.19 -16.24 -2.65
N ALA A 51 14.15 -15.87 -1.90
CA ALA A 51 14.01 -16.27 -0.49
C ALA A 51 14.01 -17.79 -0.32
N VAL A 52 13.27 -18.52 -1.17
CA VAL A 52 13.26 -19.99 -1.18
C VAL A 52 14.64 -20.55 -1.52
N HIS A 53 15.32 -20.00 -2.52
CA HIS A 53 16.66 -20.45 -2.92
C HIS A 53 17.69 -20.30 -1.79
N HIS A 54 17.77 -19.12 -1.15
CA HIS A 54 18.66 -18.88 -0.02
C HIS A 54 18.25 -19.68 1.23
N GLY A 55 16.94 -19.88 1.44
CA GLY A 55 16.42 -20.74 2.48
C GLY A 55 16.83 -22.20 2.30
N ALA A 56 16.77 -22.70 1.06
CA ALA A 56 17.20 -24.05 0.71
C ALA A 56 18.70 -24.25 0.99
N HIS A 57 19.54 -23.24 0.71
CA HIS A 57 20.96 -23.30 1.07
C HIS A 57 21.17 -23.52 2.57
N THR A 58 20.42 -22.79 3.41
CA THR A 58 20.46 -22.95 4.86
C THR A 58 19.94 -24.31 5.30
N LEU A 59 18.86 -24.78 4.69
CA LEU A 59 18.23 -26.06 5.00
C LEU A 59 19.16 -27.24 4.70
N HIS A 60 19.76 -27.26 3.51
CA HIS A 60 20.69 -28.31 3.10
C HIS A 60 22.02 -28.26 3.84
N MET A 61 22.53 -27.07 4.16
CA MET A 61 23.79 -26.95 4.90
C MET A 61 23.63 -27.18 6.40
N VAL A 62 22.49 -26.89 7.03
CA VAL A 62 22.37 -26.92 8.49
C VAL A 62 21.28 -27.87 8.96
N VAL A 63 20.04 -27.61 8.56
CA VAL A 63 18.85 -28.24 9.16
C VAL A 63 18.78 -29.73 8.83
N LEU A 64 18.93 -30.11 7.57
CA LEU A 64 18.84 -31.50 7.15
C LEU A 64 19.93 -32.36 7.81
N PRO A 65 21.24 -31.99 7.74
CA PRO A 65 22.27 -32.75 8.42
C PRO A 65 22.10 -32.79 9.94
N TYR A 66 21.58 -31.72 10.56
CA TYR A 66 21.32 -31.70 12.00
C TYR A 66 20.23 -32.72 12.42
N LEU A 67 19.27 -33.00 11.53
CA LEU A 67 18.22 -34.00 11.74
C LEU A 67 18.63 -35.42 11.31
N GLY A 68 19.89 -35.62 10.91
CA GLY A 68 20.36 -36.91 10.37
C GLY A 68 19.84 -37.24 8.97
N LEU A 69 19.34 -36.24 8.23
CA LEU A 69 18.79 -36.40 6.89
C LEU A 69 19.77 -35.83 5.84
N ALA A 70 19.89 -36.50 4.69
CA ALA A 70 20.66 -36.02 3.54
C ALA A 70 22.10 -35.56 3.87
N GLU A 71 22.74 -36.17 4.87
CA GLU A 71 24.04 -35.74 5.41
C GLU A 71 25.12 -35.61 4.32
N GLY A 72 25.20 -36.59 3.41
CA GLY A 72 26.18 -36.57 2.33
C GLY A 72 26.05 -35.36 1.39
N GLN A 73 24.81 -34.97 1.05
CA GLN A 73 24.56 -33.79 0.21
C GLN A 73 24.90 -32.50 0.97
N GLY A 74 24.52 -32.42 2.26
CA GLY A 74 24.83 -31.26 3.09
C GLY A 74 26.33 -31.08 3.32
N LEU A 75 27.07 -32.17 3.57
CA LEU A 75 28.53 -32.12 3.72
C LEU A 75 29.24 -31.74 2.41
N ALA A 76 28.79 -32.30 1.27
CA ALA A 76 29.32 -31.93 -0.05
C ALA A 76 29.10 -30.43 -0.33
N MET A 77 27.93 -29.91 0.01
CA MET A 77 27.59 -28.50 -0.16
C MET A 77 28.39 -27.58 0.78
N ARG A 78 28.64 -27.98 2.03
CA ARG A 78 29.53 -27.23 2.94
C ARG A 78 30.96 -27.16 2.39
N ALA A 79 31.41 -28.20 1.70
CA ALA A 79 32.77 -28.28 1.15
C ALA A 79 33.00 -27.36 -0.05
N THR A 80 31.96 -27.04 -0.83
CA THR A 80 32.07 -26.15 -2.01
C THR A 80 32.00 -24.67 -1.65
N TYR A 81 31.59 -24.32 -0.43
CA TYR A 81 31.45 -22.92 -0.01
C TYR A 81 32.79 -22.25 0.27
N SER A 82 33.16 -21.37 -0.65
CA SER A 82 34.42 -20.62 -0.64
C SER A 82 34.26 -19.22 -0.02
N PHE A 83 35.40 -18.56 0.22
CA PHE A 83 35.43 -17.18 0.73
C PHE A 83 34.67 -16.18 -0.17
N PRO A 84 34.86 -16.16 -1.51
CA PRO A 84 34.10 -15.28 -2.38
C PRO A 84 32.58 -15.49 -2.28
N SER A 85 32.12 -16.74 -2.25
CA SER A 85 30.69 -17.07 -2.14
C SER A 85 30.10 -16.54 -0.83
N ALA A 86 30.76 -16.82 0.31
CA ALA A 86 30.31 -16.34 1.61
C ALA A 86 30.28 -14.80 1.69
N THR A 87 31.23 -14.13 1.04
CA THR A 87 31.28 -12.66 0.99
C THR A 87 30.07 -12.09 0.25
N TRP A 88 29.68 -12.69 -0.87
CA TRP A 88 28.51 -12.25 -1.63
C TRP A 88 27.20 -12.48 -0.87
N ASP A 89 27.11 -13.57 -0.10
CA ASP A 89 25.96 -13.82 0.77
C ASP A 89 25.84 -12.76 1.87
N VAL A 90 26.96 -12.36 2.48
CA VAL A 90 26.98 -11.29 3.50
C VAL A 90 26.57 -9.95 2.91
N ILE A 91 27.09 -9.59 1.72
CA ILE A 91 26.69 -8.36 1.02
C ILE A 91 25.20 -8.39 0.70
N SER A 92 24.70 -9.51 0.19
CA SER A 92 23.28 -9.71 -0.13
C SER A 92 22.41 -9.59 1.12
N ALA A 93 22.84 -10.15 2.26
CA ALA A 93 22.14 -10.01 3.54
C ALA A 93 22.08 -8.55 3.99
N ALA A 94 23.20 -7.83 3.93
CA ALA A 94 23.28 -6.42 4.32
C ALA A 94 22.35 -5.56 3.45
N VAL A 95 22.40 -5.72 2.12
CA VAL A 95 21.54 -4.98 1.18
C VAL A 95 20.07 -5.34 1.37
N GLY A 96 19.75 -6.62 1.55
CA GLY A 96 18.39 -7.09 1.76
C GLY A 96 17.77 -6.54 3.05
N ILE A 97 18.53 -6.54 4.14
CA ILE A 97 18.11 -5.95 5.42
C ILE A 97 17.94 -4.43 5.27
N TYR A 98 18.90 -3.75 4.66
CA TYR A 98 18.82 -2.30 4.43
C TYR A 98 17.62 -1.91 3.56
N TYR A 99 17.34 -2.66 2.50
CA TYR A 99 16.15 -2.42 1.68
C TYR A 99 14.86 -2.70 2.46
N TRP A 100 14.82 -3.77 3.26
CA TRP A 100 13.65 -4.07 4.09
C TRP A 100 13.38 -2.97 5.13
N THR A 101 14.41 -2.43 5.79
CA THR A 101 14.26 -1.31 6.73
C THR A 101 13.75 -0.07 6.00
N LEU A 102 14.32 0.27 4.84
CA LEU A 102 13.85 1.37 4.01
C LEU A 102 12.37 1.20 3.63
N ARG A 103 12.00 0.01 3.16
CA ARG A 103 10.62 -0.31 2.75
C ARG A 103 9.63 -0.17 3.91
N ARG A 104 10.02 -0.60 5.11
CA ARG A 104 9.17 -0.50 6.31
C ARG A 104 8.96 0.97 6.71
N THR A 105 10.03 1.75 6.77
CA THR A 105 9.99 3.14 7.23
C THR A 105 9.30 4.06 6.23
N TYR A 106 9.63 3.97 4.94
CA TYR A 106 9.02 4.80 3.91
C TYR A 106 7.59 4.38 3.59
N GLY A 107 7.28 3.08 3.68
CA GLY A 107 5.91 2.59 3.56
C GLY A 107 4.97 3.21 4.60
N SER A 108 5.39 3.24 5.87
CA SER A 108 4.61 3.90 6.94
C SER A 108 4.54 5.42 6.77
N LEU A 109 5.60 6.06 6.28
CA LEU A 109 5.62 7.51 6.09
C LEU A 109 4.70 7.95 4.95
N MET A 110 4.66 7.22 3.83
CA MET A 110 3.74 7.55 2.72
C MET A 110 2.27 7.34 3.09
N GLU A 111 1.98 6.32 3.91
CA GLU A 111 0.63 6.10 4.44
C GLU A 111 0.21 7.24 5.37
N GLY A 112 1.13 7.74 6.20
CA GLY A 112 0.92 8.94 7.04
C GLY A 112 0.77 10.24 6.24
N ALA A 113 1.59 10.46 5.21
CA ALA A 113 1.51 11.64 4.35
C ALA A 113 0.15 11.72 3.62
N LYS A 114 -0.34 10.58 3.12
CA LYS A 114 -1.65 10.50 2.46
C LYS A 114 -2.81 10.78 3.44
N LEU A 115 -2.70 10.33 4.68
CA LEU A 115 -3.68 10.65 5.73
C LEU A 115 -3.70 12.16 6.04
N PHE A 116 -2.52 12.79 6.07
CA PHE A 116 -2.38 14.22 6.33
C PHE A 116 -2.97 15.07 5.19
N GLU A 117 -2.72 14.69 3.93
CA GLU A 117 -3.35 15.34 2.77
C GLU A 117 -4.89 15.25 2.82
N ASP A 118 -5.45 14.07 3.16
CA ASP A 118 -6.91 13.91 3.27
C ASP A 118 -7.48 14.74 4.44
N MET A 119 -6.75 14.86 5.56
CA MET A 119 -7.12 15.73 6.69
C MET A 119 -7.14 17.22 6.32
N GLN A 120 -6.07 17.72 5.68
CA GLN A 120 -6.03 19.11 5.21
C GLN A 120 -7.14 19.41 4.19
N GLN A 121 -7.46 18.45 3.33
CA GLN A 121 -8.53 18.62 2.36
C GLN A 121 -9.90 18.74 3.04
N ARG A 122 -10.17 17.92 4.07
CA ARG A 122 -11.40 18.01 4.88
C ARG A 122 -11.49 19.33 5.65
N GLU A 123 -10.38 19.80 6.22
CA GLU A 123 -10.34 21.07 6.95
C GLU A 123 -10.66 22.26 6.04
N ARG A 124 -10.05 22.32 4.85
CA ARG A 124 -10.34 23.36 3.85
C ARG A 124 -11.80 23.35 3.44
N GLN A 125 -12.38 22.17 3.19
CA GLN A 125 -13.80 22.02 2.84
C GLN A 125 -14.72 22.50 3.97
N ALA A 126 -14.38 22.22 5.23
CA ALA A 126 -15.16 22.69 6.38
C ALA A 126 -15.10 24.22 6.52
N LEU A 127 -13.94 24.83 6.25
CA LEU A 127 -13.77 26.29 6.26
C LEU A 127 -14.55 26.95 5.12
N GLU A 128 -14.49 26.42 3.90
CA GLU A 128 -15.26 26.92 2.75
C GLU A 128 -16.77 26.83 2.97
N LEU A 129 -17.24 25.73 3.59
CA LEU A 129 -18.64 25.58 3.97
C LEU A 129 -19.06 26.63 5.01
N ASN A 130 -18.23 26.83 6.04
CA ASN A 130 -18.51 27.81 7.08
C ASN A 130 -18.59 29.21 6.49
N ASP A 131 -17.59 29.65 5.71
CA ASP A 131 -17.55 31.01 5.18
C ASP A 131 -18.75 31.34 4.26
N ASN A 132 -19.04 30.47 3.29
CA ASN A 132 -20.12 30.71 2.33
C ASN A 132 -21.52 30.70 2.98
N VAL A 133 -21.77 29.77 3.91
CA VAL A 133 -23.07 29.66 4.59
C VAL A 133 -23.22 30.75 5.64
N LEU A 134 -22.18 31.01 6.43
CA LEU A 134 -22.19 32.04 7.48
C LEU A 134 -22.36 33.43 6.86
N GLN A 135 -21.66 33.73 5.76
CA GLN A 135 -21.81 35.00 5.07
C GLN A 135 -23.24 35.21 4.55
N GLY A 136 -23.84 34.19 3.94
CA GLY A 136 -25.24 34.24 3.48
C GLY A 136 -26.23 34.47 4.63
N LEU A 137 -26.01 33.81 5.78
CA LEU A 137 -26.84 34.00 6.98
C LEU A 137 -26.64 35.38 7.63
N VAL A 138 -25.42 35.93 7.62
CA VAL A 138 -25.14 37.29 8.11
C VAL A 138 -25.86 38.33 7.25
N VAL A 139 -25.82 38.18 5.92
CA VAL A 139 -26.56 39.06 5.00
C VAL A 139 -28.06 38.95 5.22
N ALA A 140 -28.58 37.73 5.40
CA ALA A 140 -29.99 37.53 5.71
C ALA A 140 -30.42 38.22 7.01
N LYS A 141 -29.61 38.06 8.08
CA LYS A 141 -29.86 38.72 9.36
C LYS A 141 -29.87 40.25 9.22
N LEU A 142 -28.88 40.82 8.53
CA LEU A 142 -28.81 42.27 8.32
C LEU A 142 -30.03 42.79 7.53
N ALA A 143 -30.48 42.05 6.52
CA ALA A 143 -31.67 42.41 5.75
C ALA A 143 -32.95 42.36 6.61
N LEU A 144 -33.08 41.38 7.52
CA LEU A 144 -34.18 41.35 8.48
C LEU A 144 -34.12 42.52 9.47
N ASP A 145 -32.93 42.88 9.96
CA ASP A 145 -32.74 44.02 10.87
C ASP A 145 -33.12 45.36 10.20
N LEU A 146 -33.12 45.43 8.86
CA LEU A 146 -33.55 46.58 8.05
C LEU A 146 -35.00 46.47 7.52
N ASP A 147 -35.76 45.45 7.93
CA ASP A 147 -37.09 45.08 7.43
C ASP A 147 -37.16 44.84 5.90
N GLU A 148 -36.02 44.55 5.25
CA GLU A 148 -35.90 44.17 3.84
C GLU A 148 -36.20 42.67 3.65
N ARG A 149 -37.42 42.24 3.98
CA ARG A 149 -37.80 40.81 4.03
C ARG A 149 -37.50 40.04 2.75
N ASP A 150 -37.79 40.60 1.58
CA ASP A 150 -37.54 39.93 0.28
C ASP A 150 -36.05 39.69 0.01
N LYS A 151 -35.17 40.51 0.59
CA LYS A 151 -33.72 40.34 0.46
C LYS A 151 -33.20 39.32 1.46
N ALA A 152 -33.78 39.29 2.67
CA ALA A 152 -33.48 38.26 3.65
C ALA A 152 -33.84 36.86 3.15
N TYR A 153 -35.04 36.68 2.58
CA TYR A 153 -35.46 35.39 2.01
C TYR A 153 -34.52 34.92 0.90
N ARG A 154 -34.15 35.81 -0.03
CA ARG A 154 -33.19 35.50 -1.10
C ARG A 154 -31.80 35.13 -0.59
N ALA A 155 -31.32 35.81 0.46
CA ALA A 155 -30.03 35.51 1.06
C ALA A 155 -30.01 34.14 1.76
N VAL A 156 -31.08 33.76 2.47
CA VAL A 156 -31.23 32.43 3.07
C VAL A 156 -31.31 31.36 2.00
N GLU A 157 -32.10 31.57 0.95
CA GLU A 157 -32.26 30.60 -0.14
C GLU A 157 -30.95 30.37 -0.88
N THR A 158 -30.16 31.44 -1.09
CA THR A 158 -28.80 31.34 -1.66
C THR A 158 -27.86 30.55 -0.74
N ALA A 159 -27.90 30.78 0.57
CA ALA A 159 -27.09 30.06 1.54
C ALA A 159 -27.44 28.55 1.59
N ILE A 160 -28.75 28.23 1.56
CA ILE A 160 -29.24 26.85 1.53
C ILE A 160 -28.87 26.16 0.22
N ALA A 161 -29.01 26.85 -0.92
CA ALA A 161 -28.63 26.31 -2.23
C ALA A 161 -27.13 26.03 -2.30
N SER A 162 -26.31 26.95 -1.79
CA SER A 162 -24.85 26.79 -1.71
C SER A 162 -24.45 25.62 -0.83
N ALA A 163 -25.02 25.52 0.39
CA ALA A 163 -24.82 24.39 1.28
C ALA A 163 -25.24 23.06 0.64
N SER A 164 -26.40 23.02 -0.03
CA SER A 164 -26.91 21.82 -0.69
C SER A 164 -26.03 21.39 -1.87
N SER A 165 -25.53 22.35 -2.65
CA SER A 165 -24.59 22.08 -3.75
C SER A 165 -23.27 21.50 -3.24
N MET A 166 -22.67 22.11 -2.21
CA MET A 166 -21.41 21.62 -1.63
C MET A 166 -21.58 20.25 -0.96
N ILE A 167 -22.68 20.01 -0.24
CA ILE A 167 -22.97 18.70 0.35
C ILE A 167 -23.18 17.65 -0.75
N THR A 168 -23.86 18.00 -1.84
CA THR A 168 -24.04 17.12 -3.00
C THR A 168 -22.71 16.82 -3.67
N GLU A 169 -21.81 17.79 -3.77
CA GLU A 169 -20.46 17.59 -4.30
C GLU A 169 -19.62 16.70 -3.36
N LEU A 170 -19.67 16.93 -2.05
CA LEU A 170 -18.99 16.09 -1.04
C LEU A 170 -19.47 14.64 -1.08
N LEU A 171 -20.78 14.43 -1.11
CA LEU A 171 -21.41 13.12 -1.19
C LEU A 171 -21.19 12.48 -2.57
N GLY A 172 -21.18 13.26 -3.64
CA GLY A 172 -20.88 12.81 -5.00
C GLY A 172 -19.43 12.39 -5.19
N VAL A 173 -18.48 13.10 -4.57
CA VAL A 173 -17.06 12.71 -4.51
C VAL A 173 -16.86 11.47 -3.64
N GLN A 174 -17.59 11.34 -2.53
CA GLN A 174 -17.59 10.13 -1.70
C GLN A 174 -18.21 8.94 -2.42
N ASP A 175 -19.31 9.12 -3.15
CA ASP A 175 -19.95 8.06 -3.93
C ASP A 175 -19.11 7.69 -5.15
N ALA A 176 -18.43 8.64 -5.79
CA ALA A 176 -17.44 8.34 -6.82
C ALA A 176 -16.22 7.59 -6.26
N ARG A 177 -15.70 7.96 -5.08
CA ARG A 177 -14.65 7.21 -4.37
C ARG A 177 -15.11 5.81 -3.96
N SER A 178 -16.34 5.68 -3.48
CA SER A 178 -16.98 4.41 -3.08
C SER A 178 -17.23 3.52 -4.30
N ARG A 179 -17.73 4.08 -5.42
CA ARG A 179 -17.92 3.39 -6.69
C ARG A 179 -16.58 3.01 -7.32
N HIS A 180 -15.55 3.84 -7.29
CA HIS A 180 -14.19 3.43 -7.68
C HIS A 180 -13.61 2.35 -6.74
N SER A 181 -14.02 2.32 -5.47
CA SER A 181 -13.73 1.24 -4.53
C SER A 181 -14.58 -0.02 -4.77
N LEU A 182 -15.69 0.06 -5.51
CA LEU A 182 -16.64 -1.04 -5.74
C LEU A 182 -16.68 -1.53 -7.20
N VAL A 183 -16.03 -0.87 -8.16
CA VAL A 183 -15.89 -1.37 -9.53
C VAL A 183 -14.67 -2.30 -9.64
N ARG A 184 -14.83 -3.51 -9.11
CA ARG A 184 -14.29 -4.72 -9.73
C ARG A 184 -15.06 -5.95 -9.25
N GLY A 185 -16.26 -6.15 -9.80
CA GLY A 185 -17.16 -7.20 -9.34
C GLY A 185 -18.14 -7.77 -10.36
N ARG A 186 -17.87 -7.70 -11.67
CA ARG A 186 -18.38 -8.63 -12.71
C ARG A 186 -17.94 -8.18 -14.10
N ALA A 187 -17.45 -9.11 -14.90
CA ALA A 187 -17.28 -8.91 -16.33
C ALA A 187 -18.66 -8.93 -17.02
N ALA A 188 -18.85 -8.05 -17.98
CA ALA A 188 -19.98 -8.09 -18.89
C ALA A 188 -19.88 -9.35 -19.76
N ASP A 189 -20.93 -10.16 -19.75
CA ASP A 189 -21.13 -11.22 -20.74
C ASP A 189 -21.67 -10.56 -22.01
N VAL A 190 -20.89 -10.62 -23.08
CA VAL A 190 -21.27 -10.13 -24.41
C VAL A 190 -21.23 -11.33 -25.34
N SER A 191 -22.24 -12.18 -25.26
CA SER A 191 -22.54 -13.17 -26.30
C SER A 191 -23.28 -12.46 -27.43
N HIS A 192 -22.54 -12.05 -28.46
CA HIS A 192 -23.06 -11.66 -29.77
C HIS A 192 -22.88 -12.82 -30.77
N GLY A 193 -23.92 -13.09 -31.58
CA GLY A 193 -23.93 -13.91 -32.81
C GLY A 193 -24.11 -15.42 -32.56
N ASP A 194 -25.00 -16.16 -33.25
CA ASP A 194 -25.38 -16.01 -34.65
C ASP A 194 -26.86 -16.33 -34.93
N GLY A 195 -27.39 -15.66 -35.97
CA GLY A 195 -28.55 -16.12 -36.74
C GLY A 195 -28.11 -16.91 -37.96
#